data_AF-A0AAE1GCR5-F1
#
_entry.id   AF-A0AAE1GCR5-F1
#
_cell.length_a   1.000
_cell.length_b   1.000
_cell.length_c   1.000
_cell.angle_alpha   90.00
_cell.angle_beta   90.00
_cell.angle_gamma   90.00
#
_symmetry.space_group_name_H-M   'P 1'
#
loop_
_entity.id
_entity.type
_entity.pdbx_description
1 polymer ?
#
loop_
_entity_poly.entity_id
_entity_poly.type
_entity_poly.pdbx_seq_one_letter_code
_entity_poly.pdbx_strand_id
1 'polypeptide(L)'
;MEVVYGGNAIQHMMTGKSLQRAFRGHLLVDRCLNYLVVSDLLKDNTQFESLIDQVEDTYSSLVVKEITLESAVASDMLIKIKHMIDMKQSEISTRSTTSQLWISYQRMLLTPRSLIRADHRTLEDALACSI
;
A
#
# COMPACT_ATOMS: atom_id res chain seq x y z
N MET A 1 35.69 1.98 -22.65
CA MET A 1 34.24 1.83 -22.44
C MET A 1 33.60 3.10 -22.95
N GLU A 2 33.17 3.13 -24.21
CA GLU A 2 32.47 4.30 -24.76
C GLU A 2 31.10 4.41 -24.10
N VAL A 3 30.84 5.56 -23.49
CA VAL A 3 29.52 5.89 -22.97
C VAL A 3 28.66 6.24 -24.19
N VAL A 4 27.90 5.26 -24.68
CA VAL A 4 26.85 5.51 -25.67
C VAL A 4 25.71 6.23 -24.95
N TYR A 5 25.89 7.53 -24.71
CA TYR A 5 24.85 8.40 -24.19
C TYR A 5 23.92 8.76 -25.33
N GLY A 6 22.86 7.97 -25.52
CA GLY A 6 21.75 8.39 -26.35
C GLY A 6 21.04 9.55 -25.66
N GLY A 7 21.36 10.79 -26.00
CA GLY A 7 20.72 11.98 -25.40
C GLY A 7 19.19 11.96 -25.53
N ASN A 8 18.68 11.31 -26.57
CA ASN A 8 17.24 11.10 -26.79
C ASN A 8 16.69 9.90 -26.00
N ALA A 9 17.53 8.94 -25.60
CA ALA A 9 17.09 7.76 -24.85
C ALA A 9 16.57 8.15 -23.46
N ILE A 10 17.19 9.13 -22.80
CA ILE A 10 16.70 9.63 -21.50
C ILE A 10 15.37 10.37 -21.65
N GLN A 11 15.18 11.16 -22.71
CA GLN A 11 13.87 11.77 -23.00
C GLN A 11 12.78 10.73 -23.27
N HIS A 12 13.10 9.62 -23.96
CA HIS A 12 12.16 8.54 -24.21
C HIS A 12 11.95 7.59 -23.00
N MET A 13 12.98 7.40 -22.16
CA MET A 13 12.93 6.63 -20.91
C MET A 13 12.19 7.38 -19.79
N MET A 14 12.28 8.71 -19.75
CA MET A 14 11.57 9.59 -18.82
C MET A 14 10.22 10.07 -19.39
N THR A 15 9.64 9.34 -20.35
CA THR A 15 8.24 9.59 -20.74
C THR A 15 7.31 9.18 -19.62
N GLY A 16 6.18 9.89 -19.47
CA GLY A 16 5.15 9.55 -18.47
C GLY A 16 4.69 8.09 -18.56
N LYS A 17 4.69 7.49 -19.76
CA LYS A 17 4.36 6.07 -19.97
C LYS A 17 5.39 5.11 -19.38
N SER A 18 6.68 5.39 -19.54
CA SER A 18 7.75 4.57 -18.96
C SER A 18 7.77 4.66 -17.43
N LEU A 19 7.59 5.87 -16.89
CA LEU A 19 7.46 6.08 -15.45
C LEU A 19 6.23 5.36 -14.86
N GLN A 20 5.07 5.46 -15.52
CA GLN A 20 3.85 4.75 -15.10
C GLN A 20 4.06 3.23 -15.07
N ARG A 21 4.74 2.65 -16.07
CA ARG A 21 5.05 1.21 -16.08
C ARG A 21 5.98 0.81 -14.94
N ALA A 22 7.05 1.58 -14.70
CA ALA A 22 7.97 1.33 -13.60
C ALA A 22 7.25 1.39 -12.25
N PHE A 23 6.42 2.43 -12.04
CA PHE A 23 5.67 2.61 -10.81
C PHE A 23 4.65 1.47 -10.58
N ARG A 24 3.94 1.04 -11.61
CA ARG A 24 3.07 -0.15 -11.54
C ARG A 24 3.85 -1.41 -11.14
N GLY A 25 5.08 -1.57 -11.63
CA GLY A 25 5.98 -2.64 -11.21
C GLY A 25 6.30 -2.57 -9.71
N HIS A 26 6.66 -1.38 -9.20
CA HIS A 26 6.93 -1.18 -7.79
C HIS A 26 5.71 -1.46 -6.89
N LEU A 27 4.51 -1.05 -7.31
CA LEU A 27 3.26 -1.34 -6.61
C LEU A 27 2.92 -2.84 -6.62
N LEU A 28 3.21 -3.55 -7.72
CA LEU A 28 3.01 -4.98 -7.80
C LEU A 28 3.94 -5.71 -6.82
N VAL A 29 5.21 -5.32 -6.76
CA VAL A 29 6.17 -5.87 -5.79
C VAL A 29 5.68 -5.65 -4.35
N ASP A 30 5.19 -4.45 -4.02
CA ASP A 30 4.62 -4.19 -2.70
C ASP A 30 3.44 -5.10 -2.37
N ARG A 31 2.57 -5.36 -3.36
CA ARG A 31 1.44 -6.29 -3.18
C ARG A 31 1.91 -7.70 -2.89
N CYS A 32 2.91 -8.18 -3.62
CA CYS A 32 3.51 -9.49 -3.38
C CYS A 32 4.13 -9.58 -1.98
N LEU A 33 4.84 -8.54 -1.54
CA LEU A 33 5.42 -8.50 -0.20
C LEU A 33 4.35 -8.50 0.90
N ASN A 34 3.28 -7.71 0.74
CA ASN A 34 2.15 -7.73 1.69
C ASN A 34 1.49 -9.11 1.75
N TYR A 35 1.31 -9.78 0.61
CA TYR A 35 0.79 -11.15 0.58
C TYR A 35 1.67 -12.11 1.36
N LEU A 36 3.00 -12.04 1.20
CA LEU A 36 3.93 -12.88 1.95
C LEU A 36 3.85 -12.62 3.47
N VAL A 37 3.78 -11.35 3.89
CA VAL A 37 3.65 -10.98 5.30
C VAL A 37 2.33 -11.51 5.88
N VAL A 38 1.21 -11.30 5.20
CA VAL A 38 -0.12 -11.76 5.64
C VAL A 38 -0.21 -13.28 5.65
N SER A 39 0.35 -13.95 4.64
CA SER A 39 0.39 -15.42 4.60
C SER A 39 1.22 -16.01 5.74
N ASP A 40 2.34 -15.38 6.12
CA ASP A 40 3.11 -15.79 7.30
C ASP A 40 2.34 -15.51 8.60
N LEU A 41 1.65 -14.36 8.69
CA LEU A 41 0.85 -13.98 9.85
C LEU A 41 -0.32 -14.95 10.09
N LEU A 42 -1.02 -15.37 9.04
CA LEU A 42 -2.15 -16.31 9.12
C LEU A 42 -1.74 -17.70 9.61
N LYS A 43 -0.50 -18.14 9.31
CA LYS A 43 0.01 -19.42 9.83
C LYS A 43 0.19 -19.41 11.35
N ASP A 44 0.58 -18.26 11.88
CA ASP A 44 0.95 -18.11 13.29
C ASP A 44 -0.21 -17.61 14.16
N ASN A 45 -1.22 -16.96 13.57
CA ASN A 45 -2.25 -16.24 14.32
C ASN A 45 -3.66 -16.40 13.73
N THR A 46 -4.44 -17.32 14.31
CA THR A 46 -5.85 -17.55 13.96
C THR A 46 -6.76 -16.37 14.33
N GLN A 47 -6.35 -15.50 15.27
CA GLN A 47 -7.10 -14.28 15.60
C GLN A 47 -7.10 -13.29 14.43
N PHE A 48 -6.05 -13.28 13.61
CA PHE A 48 -5.95 -12.38 12.46
C PHE A 48 -7.09 -12.62 11.46
N GLU A 49 -7.39 -13.88 11.15
CA GLU A 49 -8.46 -14.28 10.23
C GLU A 49 -9.83 -13.78 10.72
N SER A 50 -10.19 -14.07 11.97
CA SER A 50 -11.45 -13.59 12.55
C SER A 50 -11.59 -12.06 12.57
N LEU A 51 -10.49 -11.31 12.67
CA LEU A 51 -10.52 -9.85 12.59
C LEU A 51 -10.74 -9.35 11.16
N ILE A 52 -10.24 -10.08 10.16
CA ILE A 52 -10.50 -9.77 8.74
C ILE A 52 -11.98 -10.03 8.43
N ASP A 53 -12.54 -11.15 8.88
CA ASP A 53 -13.96 -11.47 8.69
C ASP A 53 -14.87 -10.40 9.30
N GLN A 54 -14.59 -9.96 10.53
CA GLN A 54 -15.35 -8.88 11.18
C GLN A 54 -15.25 -7.54 10.44
N VAL A 55 -14.11 -7.24 9.82
CA VAL A 55 -13.95 -6.04 8.99
C VAL A 55 -14.72 -6.17 7.68
N GLU A 56 -14.77 -7.34 7.08
CA GLU A 56 -15.59 -7.62 5.89
C GLU A 56 -17.08 -7.47 6.20
N ASP A 57 -17.55 -7.98 7.34
CA ASP A 57 -18.92 -7.80 7.80
C ASP A 57 -19.24 -6.32 8.02
N THR A 58 -18.36 -5.60 8.72
CA THR A 58 -18.53 -4.16 8.97
C THR A 58 -18.57 -3.37 7.66
N TYR A 59 -17.69 -3.70 6.71
CA TYR A 59 -17.68 -3.08 5.39
C TYR A 59 -18.97 -3.36 4.61
N SER A 60 -19.44 -4.61 4.63
CA SER A 60 -20.68 -5.02 3.97
C SER A 60 -21.88 -4.27 4.54
N SER A 61 -22.02 -4.19 5.87
CA SER A 61 -23.09 -3.41 6.52
C SER A 61 -22.97 -1.90 6.22
N LEU A 62 -21.77 -1.35 6.08
CA LEU A 62 -21.57 0.04 5.66
C LEU A 62 -22.04 0.27 4.22
N VAL A 63 -21.73 -0.65 3.30
CA VAL A 63 -22.16 -0.57 1.88
C VAL A 63 -23.67 -0.66 1.75
N VAL A 64 -24.31 -1.51 2.55
CA VAL A 64 -25.79 -1.64 2.62
C VAL A 64 -26.42 -0.46 3.39
N LYS A 65 -25.61 0.43 3.98
CA LYS A 65 -26.00 1.60 4.78
C LYS A 65 -26.75 1.23 6.08
N GLU A 66 -26.53 0.03 6.60
CA GLU A 66 -27.07 -0.41 7.88
C GLU A 66 -26.36 0.27 9.06
N ILE A 67 -25.09 0.63 8.88
CA ILE A 67 -24.28 1.36 9.85
C ILE A 67 -23.76 2.67 9.24
N THR A 68 -23.51 3.66 10.10
CA THR A 68 -22.90 4.93 9.68
C THR A 68 -21.38 4.78 9.57
N LEU A 69 -20.76 5.64 8.75
CA LEU A 69 -19.31 5.72 8.61
C LEU A 69 -18.62 5.99 9.97
N GLU A 70 -19.22 6.82 10.81
CA GLU A 70 -18.72 7.14 12.15
C GLU A 70 -18.66 5.91 13.05
N SER A 71 -19.72 5.08 13.00
CA SER A 71 -19.77 3.82 13.74
C SER A 71 -18.73 2.83 13.23
N ALA A 72 -18.51 2.75 11.91
CA ALA A 72 -17.48 1.89 11.32
C ALA A 72 -16.06 2.35 11.68
N VAL A 73 -15.80 3.66 11.70
CA VAL A 73 -14.49 4.25 12.03
C VAL A 73 -14.18 4.20 13.53
N ALA A 74 -15.19 4.24 14.39
CA ALA A 74 -15.03 4.07 15.84
C ALA A 74 -14.53 2.66 16.23
N SER A 75 -14.68 1.69 15.34
CA SER A 75 -14.14 0.34 15.53
C SER A 75 -12.61 0.35 15.60
N ASP A 76 -12.07 -0.30 16.62
CA ASP A 76 -10.62 -0.47 16.80
C ASP A 76 -10.03 -1.62 15.96
N MET A 77 -10.87 -2.33 15.18
CA MET A 77 -10.46 -3.49 14.39
C MET A 77 -9.33 -3.16 13.40
N LEU A 78 -9.43 -2.04 12.67
CA LEU A 78 -8.39 -1.62 11.71
C LEU A 78 -7.07 -1.26 12.41
N ILE A 79 -7.14 -0.72 13.62
CA ILE A 79 -5.96 -0.40 14.43
C ILE A 79 -5.29 -1.69 14.89
N LYS A 80 -6.06 -2.68 15.35
CA LYS A 80 -5.57 -4.00 15.72
C LYS A 80 -4.92 -4.72 14.55
N ILE A 81 -5.56 -4.73 13.38
CA ILE A 81 -5.02 -5.32 12.15
C ILE A 81 -3.68 -4.68 11.78
N LYS A 82 -3.62 -3.35 11.78
CA LYS A 82 -2.39 -2.62 11.51
C LYS A 82 -1.28 -3.00 12.50
N HIS A 83 -1.60 -3.05 13.80
CA HIS A 83 -0.63 -3.40 14.82
C HIS A 83 -0.04 -4.80 14.63
N MET A 84 -0.88 -5.80 14.32
CA MET A 84 -0.40 -7.16 14.05
C MET A 84 0.50 -7.24 12.82
N ILE A 85 0.17 -6.51 11.75
CA ILE A 85 1.00 -6.43 10.54
C ILE A 85 2.33 -5.76 10.87
N ASP A 86 2.33 -4.65 11.60
CA ASP A 86 3.54 -3.92 11.99
C ASP A 86 4.46 -4.78 12.89
N MET A 87 3.87 -5.54 13.82
CA MET A 87 4.60 -6.52 14.62
C MET A 87 5.24 -7.60 13.73
N LYS A 88 4.47 -8.16 12.79
CA LYS A 88 4.97 -9.22 11.90
C LYS A 88 6.07 -8.72 10.98
N GLN A 89 5.94 -7.51 10.44
CA GLN A 89 6.99 -6.88 9.64
C GLN A 89 8.26 -6.63 10.46
N SER A 90 8.11 -6.25 11.73
CA SER A 90 9.25 -6.07 12.64
C SER A 90 9.96 -7.39 12.92
N GLU A 91 9.20 -8.46 13.15
CA GLU A 91 9.73 -9.83 13.30
C GLU A 91 10.47 -10.29 12.02
N ILE A 92 9.86 -10.14 10.84
CA ILE A 92 10.46 -10.54 9.57
C ILE A 92 11.74 -9.75 9.28
N SER A 93 11.79 -8.47 9.67
CA SER A 93 12.96 -7.61 9.47
C SER A 93 14.19 -8.08 10.22
N THR A 94 14.04 -8.79 11.34
CA THR A 94 15.19 -9.29 12.12
C THR A 94 15.72 -10.64 11.60
N ARG A 95 14.96 -11.34 10.75
CA ARG A 95 15.34 -12.66 10.22
C ARG A 95 16.55 -12.62 9.27
N SER A 96 16.72 -11.55 8.50
CA SER A 96 17.84 -11.41 7.55
C SER A 96 18.04 -9.97 7.06
N THR A 97 19.23 -9.65 6.57
CA THR A 97 19.51 -8.36 5.91
C THR A 97 18.62 -8.13 4.67
N THR A 98 18.35 -9.19 3.91
CA THR A 98 17.49 -9.12 2.72
C THR A 98 16.03 -8.81 3.08
N SER A 99 15.48 -9.44 4.13
CA SER A 99 14.13 -9.14 4.59
C SER A 99 14.02 -7.71 5.16
N GLN A 100 15.02 -7.25 5.91
CA GLN A 100 15.10 -5.86 6.36
C GLN A 100 15.08 -4.87 5.18
N LEU A 101 15.83 -5.16 4.11
CA LEU A 101 15.84 -4.34 2.90
C LEU A 101 14.46 -4.28 2.25
N TRP A 102 13.77 -5.41 2.10
CA TRP A 102 12.44 -5.45 1.50
C TRP A 102 11.39 -4.69 2.32
N ILE A 103 11.40 -4.81 3.65
CA ILE A 103 10.50 -4.04 4.51
C ILE A 103 10.83 -2.53 4.44
N SER A 104 12.11 -2.17 4.40
CA SER A 104 12.54 -0.78 4.23
C SER A 104 12.08 -0.21 2.88
N TYR A 105 12.14 -1.02 1.83
CA TYR A 105 11.63 -0.68 0.52
C TYR A 105 10.11 -0.47 0.52
N GLN A 106 9.32 -1.31 1.20
CA GLN A 106 7.87 -1.08 1.33
C GLN A 106 7.56 0.25 2.02
N ARG A 107 8.31 0.63 3.06
CA ARG A 107 8.17 1.94 3.72
C ARG A 107 8.48 3.09 2.76
N MET A 108 9.52 2.97 1.94
CA MET A 108 9.86 3.98 0.93
C MET A 108 8.72 4.20 -0.07
N LEU A 109 7.95 3.16 -0.42
CA LEU A 109 6.80 3.27 -1.33
C LEU A 109 5.61 4.04 -0.75
N LEU A 110 5.60 4.35 0.54
CA LEU A 110 4.55 5.19 1.14
C LEU A 110 4.61 6.63 0.62
N THR A 111 5.81 7.17 0.43
CA THR A 111 6.01 8.54 -0.06
C THR A 111 5.43 8.76 -1.47
N PRO A 112 5.74 7.97 -2.50
CA PRO A 112 5.13 8.16 -3.80
C PRO A 112 3.62 7.86 -3.79
N ARG A 113 3.14 6.96 -2.93
CA ARG A 113 1.69 6.75 -2.74
C ARG A 113 0.98 7.97 -2.16
N SER A 114 1.58 8.62 -1.16
CA SER A 114 1.01 9.85 -0.60
C SER A 114 0.99 10.99 -1.62
N LEU A 115 2.03 11.10 -2.46
CA LEU A 115 2.06 12.07 -3.55
C LEU A 115 0.92 11.84 -4.55
N ILE A 116 0.69 10.59 -4.98
CA ILE A 116 -0.40 10.27 -5.91
C ILE A 116 -1.78 10.55 -5.29
N ARG A 117 -1.97 10.24 -4.01
CA ARG A 117 -3.22 10.55 -3.31
C ARG A 117 -3.46 12.05 -3.17
N ALA A 118 -2.40 12.83 -2.92
CA ALA A 118 -2.48 14.28 -2.85
C ALA A 118 -2.81 14.89 -4.22
N ASP A 119 -2.14 14.41 -5.28
CA ASP A 119 -2.37 14.84 -6.67
C ASP A 119 -3.83 14.62 -7.10
N HIS A 120 -4.39 13.46 -6.77
CA HIS A 120 -5.81 13.16 -7.03
C HIS A 120 -6.75 14.14 -6.32
N ARG A 121 -6.51 14.43 -5.03
CA ARG A 121 -7.34 15.39 -4.28
C ARG A 121 -7.24 16.80 -4.82
N THR A 122 -6.04 17.25 -5.19
CA THR A 122 -5.86 18.58 -5.79
C THR A 122 -6.59 18.72 -7.13
N LEU A 123 -6.74 17.64 -7.90
CA LEU A 123 -7.54 17.63 -9.12
C LEU A 123 -9.05 17.68 -8.82
N GLU A 124 -9.53 16.94 -7.82
CA GLU A 124 -10.92 17.00 -7.37
C GLU A 124 -11.29 18.40 -6.84
N ASP A 125 -10.41 19.00 -6.04
CA ASP A 125 -10.59 20.35 -5.49
C ASP A 125 -10.56 21.42 -6.60
N ALA A 126 -9.69 21.28 -7.60
CA ALA A 126 -9.65 22.17 -8.76
C ALA A 126 -10.91 22.08 -9.62
N LEU A 127 -11.45 20.87 -9.81
CA LEU A 127 -12.71 20.66 -10.53
C LEU A 127 -13.92 21.17 -9.73
N ALA A 128 -13.91 21.04 -8.40
CA ALA A 128 -14.94 21.58 -7.52
C ALA A 128 -14.96 23.12 -7.48
N CYS A 129 -13.81 23.78 -7.61
CA CYS A 129 -13.70 25.24 -7.74
C CYS A 129 -14.06 25.79 -9.13
N SER A 130 -14.31 24.92 -10.11
CA SER A 130 -14.64 25.28 -11.50
C SER A 130 -16.14 25.24 -11.82
N ILE A 131 -16.98 24.98 -10.82
CA ILE A 131 -18.47 24.96 -10.86
C ILE A 131 -18.99 26.03 -9.93
#